data_AF-A0A6B2LX49-F1
#
_entry.id   AF-A0A6B2LX49-F1
#
_cell.length_a   1.000
_cell.length_b   1.000
_cell.length_c   1.000
_cell.angle_alpha   90.00
_cell.angle_beta   90.00
_cell.angle_gamma   90.00
#
_symmetry.space_group_name_H-M   'P 1'
#
loop_
_entity.id
_entity.type
_entity.pdbx_description
1 polymer ?
#
loop_
_entity_poly.entity_id
_entity_poly.type
_entity_poly.pdbx_seq_one_letter_code
_entity_poly.pdbx_strand_id
1 'polypeptide(L)' 'MLFAAFNQDCSSFAIGSENGFAVWNTDPITLKFKRSYEGEGIGIIEMFYNSNLMAVVGGGSKPKYPPNKVYLH' A
#
# COMPACT_ATOMS: atom_id res chain seq x y z
N MET A 1 4.60 8.20 7.33
CA MET A 1 4.08 6.83 7.12
C MET A 1 2.61 6.86 7.50
N LEU A 2 1.73 6.39 6.63
CA LEU A 2 0.27 6.47 6.82
C LEU A 2 -0.36 5.12 7.14
N PHE A 3 0.23 4.04 6.61
CA PHE A 3 -0.29 2.68 6.78
C PHE A 3 0.85 1.67 6.75
N ALA A 4 0.73 0.58 7.48
CA ALA A 4 1.57 -0.60 7.37
C ALA A 4 0.78 -1.84 7.80
N ALA A 5 0.73 -2.87 6.96
CA ALA A 5 0.13 -4.16 7.32
C ALA A 5 0.82 -5.31 6.60
N PHE A 6 0.86 -6.46 7.26
CA PHE A 6 1.21 -7.73 6.63
C PHE A 6 0.06 -8.23 5.76
N ASN A 7 0.37 -9.01 4.74
CA ASN A 7 -0.62 -9.87 4.10
C ASN A 7 -1.00 -11.03 5.05
N GLN A 8 -2.00 -11.81 4.65
CA GLN A 8 -2.68 -12.82 5.48
C GLN A 8 -1.76 -13.94 5.99
N ASP A 9 -0.67 -14.24 5.27
CA ASP A 9 0.31 -15.28 5.63
C ASP A 9 1.64 -14.69 6.12
N CYS A 10 1.70 -13.38 6.36
CA CYS A 10 2.87 -12.62 6.80
C CYS A 10 4.12 -12.73 5.90
N SER A 11 3.96 -13.25 4.67
CA SER A 11 5.07 -13.41 3.72
C SER A 11 5.46 -12.10 3.04
N SER A 12 4.56 -11.10 3.04
CA SER A 12 4.80 -9.75 2.52
C SER A 12 4.11 -8.71 3.40
N PHE A 13 4.54 -7.46 3.28
CA PHE A 13 3.86 -6.32 3.92
C PHE A 13 3.81 -5.13 2.98
N ALA A 14 2.74 -4.34 3.11
CA ALA A 14 2.52 -3.12 2.35
C ALA A 14 2.66 -1.89 3.26
N ILE A 15 3.21 -0.82 2.72
CA ILE A 15 3.36 0.48 3.38
C ILE A 15 2.70 1.56 2.54
N GLY A 16 1.77 2.29 3.14
CA GLY A 16 1.20 3.53 2.61
C GLY A 16 1.94 4.77 3.13
N SER A 17 2.16 5.75 2.27
CA SER A 17 2.88 6.99 2.57
C SER A 17 2.21 8.21 1.94
N GLU A 18 2.69 9.41 2.26
CA GLU A 18 2.28 10.67 1.62
C GLU A 18 2.73 10.78 0.14
N ASN A 19 3.49 9.80 -0.37
CA ASN A 19 4.03 9.79 -1.73
C ASN A 19 3.76 8.47 -2.46
N GLY A 20 2.62 7.83 -2.18
CA GLY A 20 2.25 6.52 -2.71
C GLY A 20 2.51 5.36 -1.76
N PHE A 21 2.82 4.19 -2.30
CA PHE A 21 2.91 2.94 -1.53
C PHE A 21 4.02 2.00 -2.01
N ALA A 22 4.38 1.05 -1.17
CA ALA A 22 5.35 0.00 -1.48
C ALA A 22 4.94 -1.34 -0.85
N VAL A 23 5.32 -2.43 -1.51
CA VAL A 23 5.14 -3.81 -1.06
C VAL A 23 6.50 -4.48 -0.97
N TRP A 24 6.73 -5.18 0.13
CA TRP A 24 7.99 -5.84 0.46
C TRP A 24 7.73 -7.31 0.78
N ASN A 25 8.65 -8.19 0.40
CA ASN A 25 8.71 -9.54 0.98
C ASN A 25 9.30 -9.45 2.40
N THR A 26 8.89 -10.38 3.26
CA THR A 26 9.42 -10.49 4.63
C THR A 26 10.74 -11.25 4.68
N ASP A 27 10.89 -12.32 3.88
CA ASP A 27 12.07 -13.19 3.93
C ASP A 27 12.50 -13.70 2.52
N PRO A 28 13.68 -13.27 2.00
CA PRO A 28 14.48 -12.17 2.51
C PRO A 28 13.77 -10.83 2.33
N ILE A 29 14.08 -9.85 3.19
CA ILE A 29 13.53 -8.50 3.09
C ILE A 29 13.94 -7.87 1.75
N THR A 30 12.98 -7.78 0.84
CA THR A 30 13.20 -7.30 -0.54
C THR A 30 12.00 -6.51 -1.03
N LEU A 31 12.26 -5.43 -1.77
CA LEU A 31 11.19 -4.62 -2.37
C LEU A 31 10.58 -5.37 -3.56
N LYS A 32 9.29 -5.71 -3.50
CA LYS A 32 8.56 -6.32 -4.62
C LYS A 32 8.05 -5.29 -5.61
N PHE A 33 7.40 -4.26 -5.08
CA PHE A 33 6.67 -3.29 -5.87
C PHE A 33 6.65 -1.94 -5.17
N LYS A 34 6.78 -0.88 -5.95
CA LYS A 34 6.63 0.49 -5.45
C LYS A 34 5.89 1.32 -6.46
N ARG A 35 4.91 2.08 -5.98
CA ARG A 35 4.19 3.07 -6.74
C ARG A 35 4.34 4.42 -6.07
N SER A 36 5.05 5.32 -6.75
CA SER A 36 5.23 6.70 -6.29
C SER A 36 4.13 7.59 -6.86
N TYR A 37 3.59 8.48 -6.02
CA TYR A 37 2.78 9.62 -6.45
C TYR A 37 3.38 10.90 -5.87
N GLU A 38 3.41 11.96 -6.65
CA GLU A 38 4.12 13.20 -6.29
C GLU A 38 3.31 14.00 -5.28
N GLY A 39 3.56 13.75 -3.99
CA GLY A 39 2.83 14.38 -2.88
C GLY A 39 1.39 13.93 -2.75
N GLU A 40 1.02 12.76 -3.29
CA GLU A 40 -0.31 12.18 -3.11
C GLU A 40 -0.25 10.90 -2.25
N GLY A 41 -1.07 10.87 -1.21
CA GLY A 41 -0.98 9.88 -0.13
C GLY A 41 -1.92 8.70 -0.24
N ILE A 42 -1.47 7.57 0.29
CA ILE A 42 -2.21 6.31 0.42
C ILE A 42 -2.37 5.97 1.90
N GLY A 43 -3.61 5.97 2.37
CA GLY A 43 -3.97 5.80 3.77
C GLY A 43 -4.31 4.37 4.18
N ILE A 44 -4.72 3.53 3.23
CA ILE A 44 -4.91 2.09 3.44
C ILE A 44 -4.41 1.38 2.18
N ILE A 45 -3.66 0.29 2.38
CA ILE A 45 -3.30 -0.64 1.32
C ILE A 45 -3.31 -2.06 1.86
N GLU A 46 -4.32 -2.83 1.47
CA GLU A 46 -4.47 -4.23 1.86
C GLU A 46 -4.17 -5.15 0.68
N MET A 47 -3.40 -6.21 0.95
CA MET A 47 -3.00 -7.20 -0.05
C MET A 47 -3.95 -8.40 -0.03
N PHE A 48 -4.17 -9.02 -1.19
CA PHE A 48 -4.77 -10.36 -1.24
C PHE A 48 -3.68 -11.42 -1.40
N TYR A 49 -3.23 -11.98 -0.28
CA TYR A 49 -2.12 -12.92 -0.17
C TYR A 49 -0.86 -12.42 -0.90
N ASN A 50 -0.31 -13.22 -1.80
CA ASN A 50 0.83 -12.89 -2.65
C ASN A 50 0.43 -12.55 -4.09
N SER A 51 -0.86 -12.28 -4.33
CA SER A 51 -1.33 -11.85 -5.65
C SER A 51 -0.95 -10.40 -5.95
N ASN A 52 -1.19 -9.97 -7.19
CA ASN A 52 -1.03 -8.58 -7.60
C ASN A 52 -2.26 -7.71 -7.27
N LEU A 53 -3.30 -8.28 -6.63
CA LEU A 53 -4.52 -7.56 -6.28
C LEU A 53 -4.35 -6.84 -4.94
N MET A 54 -4.52 -5.53 -4.96
CA MET A 54 -4.44 -4.69 -3.76
C MET A 54 -5.66 -3.77 -3.65
N ALA A 55 -6.23 -3.68 -2.45
CA ALA A 55 -7.29 -2.73 -2.12
C ALA A 55 -6.68 -1.46 -1.52
N VAL A 56 -6.95 -0.32 -2.14
CA VAL A 56 -6.28 0.95 -1.84
C VAL A 56 -7.30 2.03 -1.51
N VAL A 57 -7.04 2.80 -0.45
CA VAL A 57 -7.79 4.01 -0.09
C VAL A 57 -6.81 5.17 0.06
N GLY A 58 -7.15 6.33 -0.49
CA GLY A 58 -6.31 7.52 -0.35
C GLY A 58 -6.32 8.06 1.09
N GLY A 59 -5.21 8.66 1.50
CA GLY A 59 -5.09 9.24 2.84
C GLY A 59 -3.98 10.28 2.92
N GLY A 60 -3.71 10.77 4.13
CA GLY A 60 -2.72 11.83 4.35
C GLY A 60 -3.24 13.23 4.00
N SER A 61 -2.31 14.16 3.85
CA SER A 61 -2.61 15.58 3.61
C SER A 61 -3.22 15.85 2.22
N LYS A 62 -2.82 15.04 1.23
CA LYS A 62 -3.26 15.14 -0.17
C LYS A 62 -3.58 13.73 -0.68
N PRO A 63 -4.78 13.19 -0.45
CA PRO A 63 -5.06 11.80 -0.75
C PRO A 63 -5.14 11.54 -2.27
N LYS A 64 -4.48 10.49 -2.76
CA LYS A 64 -4.50 10.12 -4.20
C LYS A 64 -5.90 9.76 -4.71
N TYR A 65 -6.67 9.12 -3.84
CA TYR A 65 -8.03 8.67 -4.07
C TYR A 65 -8.93 9.23 -2.98
N PRO A 66 -10.25 9.37 -3.20
CA PRO A 66 -11.17 9.73 -2.13
C PRO A 66 -11.02 8.80 -0.91
N PRO A 67 -10.91 9.35 0.32
CA PRO A 67 -10.67 8.53 1.52
C PRO A 67 -11.86 7.65 1.92
N ASN A 68 -12.98 7.78 1.22
CA ASN A 68 -14.21 7.01 1.40
C ASN A 68 -14.49 6.03 0.25
N LYS A 69 -13.52 5.80 -0.65
CA LYS A 69 -13.66 4.86 -1.76
C LYS A 69 -12.47 3.91 -1.81
N VAL A 70 -12.78 2.63 -2.03
CA VAL A 70 -11.78 1.60 -2.28
C VAL A 70 -11.54 1.49 -3.79
N TYR A 71 -10.27 1.51 -4.18
CA TYR A 71 -9.81 1.24 -5.54
C TYR A 71 -9.06 -0.08 -5.55
N LEU A 72 -9.28 -0.89 -6.58
CA LEU A 72 -8.48 -2.08 -6.82
C LEU A 72 -7.31 -1.71 -7.73
N HIS A 73 -6.10 -2.05 -7.29
CA HIS A 73 -4.87 -1.94 -8.07
C HIS A 73 -4.46 -3.32 -8.57
#